data_AF-A0A832TUR6-F1
#
_entry.id   AF-A0A832TUR6-F1
#
_cell.length_a   1.000
_cell.length_b   1.000
_cell.length_c   1.000
_cell.angle_alpha   90.00
_cell.angle_beta   90.00
_cell.angle_gamma   90.00
#
_symmetry.space_group_name_H-M   'P 1'
#
loop_
_entity.id
_entity.type
_entity.pdbx_description
1 polymer ?
#
loop_
_entity_poly.entity_id
_entity_poly.type
_entity_poly.pdbx_seq_one_letter_code
_entity_poly.pdbx_strand_id
1 'polypeptide(L)' 'MLLSELQREHDCVEYGNLRDSQGRYDEALAAYDSALRIDPDDADALFDKGETLEKMGNLLEAKKFYDRAMALYNGY' A
#
# COMPACT_ATOMS: atom_id res chain seq x y z
N MET A 1 0.55 1.81 28.27
CA MET A 1 1.15 0.85 27.31
C MET A 1 0.00 0.05 26.71
N LEU A 2 -0.67 0.60 25.68
CA LEU A 2 -1.73 -0.06 24.86
C LEU A 2 -2.32 0.86 23.77
N LEU A 3 -2.04 2.17 23.77
CA LEU A 3 -2.55 3.09 22.73
C LEU A 3 -1.87 2.96 21.35
N SER A 4 -0.77 2.21 21.23
CA SER A 4 0.01 2.11 19.99
C SER A 4 -0.49 1.06 18.99
N GLU A 5 -1.43 0.19 19.37
CA GLU A 5 -2.03 -0.78 18.44
C GLU A 5 -3.17 -0.15 17.65
N LEU A 6 -4.00 0.68 18.29
CA LEU A 6 -5.09 1.39 17.60
C LEU A 6 -4.60 2.50 16.65
N GLN A 7 -3.48 3.18 16.98
CA GLN A 7 -2.83 4.12 16.06
C GLN A 7 -2.08 3.43 14.90
N ARG A 8 -1.81 2.11 14.98
CA ARG A 8 -1.26 1.32 13.86
C ARG A 8 -2.33 0.88 12.87
N GLU A 9 -3.57 0.73 13.34
CA GLU A 9 -4.71 0.31 12.51
C GLU A 9 -5.25 1.45 11.65
N HIS A 10 -5.06 2.72 12.07
CA HIS A 10 -5.65 3.86 11.38
C HIS A 10 -4.84 4.43 10.21
N ASP A 11 -3.54 4.13 10.08
CA ASP A 11 -2.77 4.63 8.92
C ASP A 11 -1.76 3.58 8.40
N CYS A 12 -2.26 2.38 8.04
CA CYS A 12 -1.41 1.36 7.39
C CYS A 12 -0.78 1.89 6.08
N VAL A 13 -1.48 2.78 5.37
CA VAL A 13 -0.98 3.45 4.15
C VAL A 13 0.12 4.46 4.49
N GLU A 14 -0.09 5.39 5.44
CA GLU A 14 0.95 6.35 5.83
C GLU A 14 2.19 5.66 6.42
N TYR A 15 1.98 4.59 7.18
CA TYR A 15 3.09 3.77 7.66
C TYR A 15 3.83 3.13 6.48
N GLY A 16 3.11 2.60 5.49
CA GLY A 16 3.68 2.08 4.25
C GLY A 16 4.54 3.12 3.53
N ASN A 17 3.99 4.31 3.32
CA ASN A 17 4.65 5.43 2.65
C ASN A 17 5.93 5.88 3.38
N LEU A 18 5.89 5.93 4.72
CA LEU A 18 7.06 6.21 5.52
C LEU A 18 8.14 5.14 5.38
N ARG A 19 7.78 3.86 5.25
CA ARG A 19 8.76 2.78 5.05
C ARG A 19 9.33 2.75 3.65
N ASP A 20 8.51 3.05 2.65
CA ASP A 20 8.94 3.15 1.26
C ASP A 20 9.99 4.27 1.09
N SER A 21 9.72 5.46 1.65
CA SER A 21 10.69 6.58 1.62
C SER A 21 12.01 6.28 2.35
N GLN A 22 12.02 5.32 3.27
CA GLN A 22 13.23 4.83 3.96
C GLN A 22 13.96 3.72 3.18
N GLY A 23 13.46 3.31 2.02
CA GLY A 23 13.96 2.18 1.24
C GLY A 23 13.65 0.82 1.87
N ARG A 24 12.76 0.77 2.87
CA ARG A 24 12.34 -0.46 3.57
C ARG A 24 11.13 -1.06 2.87
N TYR A 25 11.32 -1.46 1.62
CA TYR A 25 10.23 -1.83 0.72
C TYR A 25 9.41 -3.04 1.22
N ASP A 26 10.06 -4.06 1.79
CA ASP A 26 9.34 -5.24 2.32
C ASP A 26 8.34 -4.88 3.43
N GLU A 27 8.67 -3.90 4.27
CA GLU A 27 7.78 -3.43 5.33
C GLU A 27 6.70 -2.49 4.83
N ALA A 28 6.99 -1.72 3.79
CA ALA A 28 5.97 -0.94 3.08
C ALA A 28 4.92 -1.87 2.48
N LEU A 29 5.35 -2.93 1.78
CA LEU A 29 4.45 -3.94 1.20
C LEU A 29 3.59 -4.62 2.26
N ALA A 30 4.18 -5.02 3.40
CA ALA A 30 3.42 -5.63 4.50
C ALA A 30 2.36 -4.68 5.09
N ALA A 31 2.64 -3.37 5.10
CA ALA A 31 1.71 -2.36 5.56
C ALA A 31 0.56 -2.17 4.56
N TYR A 32 0.85 -2.06 3.26
CA TYR A 32 -0.18 -2.00 2.23
C TYR A 32 -1.01 -3.28 2.17
N ASP A 33 -0.40 -4.46 2.35
CA ASP A 33 -1.14 -5.73 2.46
C ASP A 33 -2.10 -5.75 3.64
N SER A 34 -1.70 -5.12 4.75
CA SER A 34 -2.56 -4.97 5.92
C SER A 34 -3.71 -4.01 5.64
N ALA A 35 -3.45 -2.88 4.97
CA ALA A 35 -4.48 -1.94 4.53
C ALA A 35 -5.49 -2.61 3.59
N LEU A 36 -4.99 -3.32 2.57
CA LEU A 36 -5.81 -4.03 1.57
C LEU A 36 -6.57 -5.23 2.13
N ARG A 37 -6.18 -5.74 3.31
CA ARG A 37 -6.97 -6.76 4.02
C ARG A 37 -8.18 -6.15 4.74
N ILE A 38 -8.09 -4.88 5.14
CA ILE A 38 -9.16 -4.13 5.79
C ILE A 38 -10.10 -3.57 4.73
N ASP A 39 -9.55 -2.86 3.75
CA ASP A 39 -10.27 -2.36 2.58
C ASP A 39 -9.57 -2.84 1.29
N PRO A 40 -10.08 -3.92 0.68
CA PRO A 40 -9.51 -4.46 -0.56
C PRO A 40 -9.56 -3.51 -1.74
N ASP A 41 -10.42 -2.48 -1.69
CA ASP A 41 -10.66 -1.54 -2.77
C ASP A 41 -10.17 -0.12 -2.40
N ASP A 42 -9.27 -0.02 -1.43
CA ASP A 42 -8.50 1.20 -1.16
C ASP A 42 -7.56 1.47 -2.35
N ALA A 43 -7.97 2.42 -3.20
CA ALA A 43 -7.24 2.79 -4.40
C ALA A 43 -5.87 3.40 -4.10
N ASP A 44 -5.71 4.10 -2.99
CA ASP A 44 -4.45 4.73 -2.59
C ASP A 44 -3.46 3.64 -2.13
N ALA A 45 -3.92 2.70 -1.29
CA ALA A 45 -3.10 1.55 -0.89
C ALA A 45 -2.68 0.66 -2.08
N LEU A 46 -3.56 0.47 -3.07
CA LEU A 46 -3.22 -0.25 -4.29
C LEU A 46 -2.19 0.49 -5.14
N PHE A 47 -2.33 1.81 -5.27
CA PHE A 47 -1.41 2.65 -6.02
C PHE A 47 -0.02 2.67 -5.37
N ASP A 48 0.05 2.96 -4.07
CA ASP A 48 1.32 3.05 -3.32
C ASP A 48 2.05 1.70 -3.30
N LYS A 49 1.31 0.59 -3.19
CA LYS A 49 1.88 -0.75 -3.34
C LYS A 49 2.47 -1.00 -4.74
N GLY A 50 1.80 -0.51 -5.79
CA GLY A 50 2.31 -0.55 -7.15
C GLY A 50 3.63 0.20 -7.29
N GLU A 51 3.71 1.39 -6.70
CA GLU A 51 4.91 2.24 -6.72
C GLU A 51 6.09 1.58 -6.01
N THR A 52 5.87 0.99 -4.83
CA THR A 52 6.91 0.25 -4.10
C THR A 52 7.41 -0.96 -4.92
N LEU A 53 6.52 -1.70 -5.57
CA LEU A 53 6.91 -2.83 -6.42
C LEU A 53 7.73 -2.39 -7.64
N GLU A 54 7.40 -1.24 -8.22
CA GLU A 54 8.16 -0.63 -9.30
C GLU A 54 9.57 -0.22 -8.84
N LYS A 55 9.69 0.39 -7.66
CA LYS A 55 10.98 0.73 -7.02
C LYS A 55 11.85 -0.51 -6.77
N MET A 56 11.23 -1.67 -6.50
CA MET A 56 11.92 -2.97 -6.38
C MET A 56 12.24 -3.64 -7.72
N GLY A 57 11.83 -3.06 -8.85
CA GLY A 57 12.03 -3.61 -10.20
C GLY A 57 10.99 -4.67 -10.60
N ASN A 58 9.95 -4.90 -9.80
CA ASN A 58 8.89 -5.86 -10.08
C ASN A 58 7.75 -5.23 -10.89
N LEU A 59 8.07 -4.82 -12.12
CA LEU A 59 7.16 -4.06 -13.00
C LEU A 59 5.89 -4.83 -13.37
N LEU A 60 5.97 -6.16 -13.49
CA LEU A 60 4.82 -6.99 -13.84
C LEU A 60 3.77 -7.01 -12.73
N GLU A 61 4.22 -7.07 -11.48
CA GLU A 61 3.32 -7.08 -10.33
C GLU A 61 2.79 -5.67 -10.04
N ALA A 62 3.66 -4.65 -10.12
CA ALA A 62 3.28 -3.24 -9.99
C ALA A 62 2.12 -2.88 -10.94
N LYS A 63 2.23 -3.27 -12.21
CA LYS A 63 1.19 -3.01 -13.22
C LYS A 63 -0.18 -3.56 -12.81
N LYS A 64 -0.25 -4.76 -12.24
CA LYS A 64 -1.54 -5.34 -11.81
C LYS A 64 -2.23 -4.49 -10.74
N PHE A 65 -1.44 -3.97 -9.79
CA PHE A 65 -1.95 -3.12 -8.73
C PHE A 65 -2.37 -1.75 -9.26
N TYR A 66 -1.60 -1.15 -10.17
CA TYR A 66 -2.00 0.07 -10.86
C TYR A 66 -3.26 -0.11 -11.70
N ASP A 67 -3.39 -1.20 -12.45
CA ASP A 67 -4.59 -1.49 -13.26
C ASP A 67 -5.83 -1.59 -12.35
N ARG A 68 -5.69 -2.18 -11.17
CA ARG A 68 -6.77 -2.27 -10.17
C ARG A 68 -7.10 -0.93 -9.54
N ALA A 69 -6.10 -0.14 -9.14
CA ALA A 69 -6.30 1.22 -8.62
C ALA A 69 -6.99 2.12 -9.66
N MET A 70 -6.54 2.06 -10.92
CA MET A 70 -7.16 2.79 -12.02
C MET A 70 -8.60 2.36 -12.29
N ALA A 71 -8.92 1.07 -12.18
CA ALA A 71 -10.30 0.60 -12.34
C ALA A 71 -11.23 1.18 -11.25
N LEU A 72 -10.72 1.37 -10.05
CA LEU A 72 -11.46 1.98 -8.94
C LEU A 72 -11.60 3.50 -9.12
N TYR A 73 -10.54 4.20 -9.54
CA TYR A 73 -10.60 5.63 -9.83
C TYR A 73 -11.51 5.97 -11.03
N ASN A 74 -11.52 5.13 -12.07
CA ASN A 74 -12.37 5.33 -13.27
C ASN A 74 -13.76 4.69 -13.14
N GLY A 75 -14.09 4.08 -12.00
CA GLY A 75 -15.36 3.39 -11.73
C GLY A 75 -16.51 4.30 -11.26
N TYR A 76 -16.33 5.63 -11.26
CA TYR A 76 -17.36 6.64 -10.96
C TYR A 76 -17.77 7.44 -12.19
#